data_AF-A0AAX4I299-F1
#
_entry.id   AF-A0AAX4I299-F1
#
_cell.length_a   1.000
_cell.length_b   1.000
_cell.length_c   1.000
_cell.angle_alpha   90.00
_cell.angle_beta   90.00
_cell.angle_gamma   90.00
#
_symmetry.space_group_name_H-M   'P 1'
#
loop_
_entity.id
_entity.type
_entity.pdbx_description
1 polymer ?
#
loop_
_entity_poly.entity_id
_entity_poly.type
_entity_poly.pdbx_seq_one_letter_code
_entity_poly.pdbx_strand_id
1 'polypeptide(L)'
;MKPLRFLAVLFTLISPCLSQELPHPSKPTSATPTGTYEAKYIIRAKQGISKEDADGFHNTLVGIVGDEDEVKSIVNEKDIPYIWLTALTAAQLKKVNSEDVVKSAELEEQLVVAEEPDVPTANKRRDIVNQAPTADNPIIDLRMLSTPPGNPFVDHHEYNEHYGYDDVAGQGITIYIIDTGPFRFAHSELRPPDSSVTRRNIDVVKDPSVINGISSHGTCVASKAVGKTVGVAKRANLVTVRVDPTPGEFFFVKAWQAVFNDIKEKGLKGKAVVSTSTFTYVPREDKAKAELLSDMDEIMRKILGEDVPVVCGAGNDVSISIEPNKLPAILAKNLPIIVVGSATVDGTMAPDSQRGSLVTTWAVGRRIQCAGYNTLDGLVTRSGVSVAAPQIGGLAAYFLSNPKFKKDLRSGSIAEDMKALIKEKSYRRGFTDDHPAIAWNGFYPPCSTATRMRRSLGGAVRRQSSRACSGPESSLPAQPTGKATADPQCNVCGQLNKKIMRYEAGCPGADYARSSCEASSDCQSWAYGEEKQGARSTSICIMYSEAAAEVIAGAPVDTKKECHIRYSDKTCR
;
A
#
# COMPACT_ATOMS: atom_id res chain seq x y z
N MET A 1 -1.55 42.36 64.02
CA MET A 1 -1.88 42.37 62.57
C MET A 1 -1.14 41.24 61.87
N LYS A 2 -1.85 40.40 61.10
CA LYS A 2 -1.34 39.52 60.01
C LYS A 2 -0.22 38.48 60.37
N PRO A 3 0.05 37.48 59.49
CA PRO A 3 0.53 36.15 59.91
C PRO A 3 1.88 35.77 59.24
N LEU A 4 2.45 34.56 59.39
CA LEU A 4 2.04 33.29 58.75
C LEU A 4 2.39 32.06 59.63
N ARG A 5 1.60 30.99 59.54
CA ARG A 5 1.93 29.69 60.14
C ARG A 5 2.46 28.73 59.06
N PHE A 6 3.62 28.12 59.29
CA PHE A 6 3.87 26.77 58.80
C PHE A 6 3.00 25.78 59.58
N LEU A 7 2.49 24.75 58.91
CA LEU A 7 2.04 23.53 59.59
C LEU A 7 2.33 22.34 58.68
N ALA A 8 3.11 21.38 59.18
CA ALA A 8 3.31 20.09 58.53
C ALA A 8 2.59 19.02 59.36
N VAL A 9 1.70 18.27 58.72
CA VAL A 9 1.14 17.00 59.20
C VAL A 9 1.08 16.07 58.00
N LEU A 10 1.48 14.81 58.18
CA LEU A 10 1.73 13.85 57.11
C LEU A 10 0.99 12.54 57.41
N PHE A 11 0.14 12.07 56.48
CA PHE A 11 -0.68 10.84 56.57
C PHE A 11 -1.70 10.80 57.75
N THR A 12 -2.76 9.99 57.74
CA THR A 12 -3.31 9.02 56.75
C THR A 12 -4.80 9.29 56.47
N LEU A 13 -5.27 9.03 55.24
CA LEU A 13 -6.66 8.59 55.00
C LEU A 13 -6.71 7.76 53.71
N ILE A 14 -7.30 6.55 53.78
CA ILE A 14 -7.55 5.68 52.62
C ILE A 14 -9.02 5.24 52.69
N SER A 15 -9.86 5.76 51.79
CA SER A 15 -11.11 5.13 51.33
C SER A 15 -11.67 5.89 50.11
N PRO A 16 -12.46 5.24 49.25
CA PRO A 16 -12.74 5.72 47.90
C PRO A 16 -13.97 6.63 47.80
N CYS A 17 -14.02 7.45 46.75
CA CYS A 17 -15.27 8.01 46.23
C CYS A 17 -15.19 8.28 44.72
N LEU A 18 -16.33 8.08 44.06
CA LEU A 18 -16.65 8.45 42.68
C LEU A 18 -15.69 7.94 41.60
N SER A 19 -15.78 6.63 41.33
CA SER A 19 -15.98 6.23 39.94
C SER A 19 -17.25 6.92 39.44
N GLN A 20 -17.13 7.89 38.52
CA GLN A 20 -18.26 8.22 37.65
C GLN A 20 -18.29 7.17 36.55
N GLU A 21 -19.23 6.23 36.66
CA GLU A 21 -19.60 5.38 35.53
C GLU A 21 -20.15 6.29 34.43
N LEU A 22 -19.37 6.45 33.35
CA LEU A 22 -19.97 6.82 32.07
C LEU A 22 -21.04 5.76 31.77
N PRO A 23 -22.28 6.13 31.44
CA PRO A 23 -23.35 5.17 31.28
C PRO A 23 -22.96 4.15 30.21
N HIS A 24 -22.72 2.90 30.63
CA HIS A 24 -22.61 1.80 29.70
C HIS A 24 -23.84 1.81 28.79
N PRO A 25 -23.69 1.66 27.46
CA PRO A 25 -24.85 1.48 26.59
C PRO A 25 -25.58 0.23 27.06
N SER A 26 -26.76 0.45 27.65
CA SER A 26 -27.66 -0.63 28.06
C SER A 26 -27.95 -1.48 26.82
N LYS A 27 -28.05 -2.81 27.02
CA LYS A 27 -28.40 -3.72 25.92
C LYS A 27 -29.63 -3.17 25.20
N PRO A 28 -29.62 -3.07 23.85
CA PRO A 28 -30.87 -2.94 23.13
C PRO A 28 -31.72 -4.16 23.47
N THR A 29 -32.78 -3.95 24.25
CA THR A 29 -33.75 -5.00 24.54
C THR A 29 -34.42 -5.37 23.23
N SER A 30 -34.65 -6.66 22.98
CA SER A 30 -35.34 -7.18 21.79
C SER A 30 -36.86 -6.88 21.81
N ALA A 31 -37.22 -5.62 22.03
CA ALA A 31 -38.57 -5.10 22.15
C ALA A 31 -38.83 -4.13 20.99
N THR A 32 -39.64 -4.56 20.02
CA THR A 32 -40.07 -3.73 18.89
C THR A 32 -40.74 -2.44 19.40
N PRO A 33 -40.22 -1.24 19.07
CA PRO A 33 -40.79 0.01 19.57
C PRO A 33 -42.22 0.22 19.05
N THR A 34 -43.18 0.41 19.96
CA THR A 34 -44.60 0.61 19.65
C THR A 34 -44.99 2.09 19.49
N GLY A 35 -44.02 2.95 19.16
CA GLY A 35 -44.22 4.38 18.89
C GLY A 35 -44.12 4.70 17.39
N THR A 36 -44.61 5.88 17.00
CA THR A 36 -44.54 6.43 15.63
C THR A 36 -43.15 6.98 15.28
N TYR A 37 -42.10 6.22 15.62
CA TYR A 37 -40.72 6.55 15.28
C TYR A 37 -40.32 5.77 14.02
N GLU A 38 -39.70 6.48 13.09
CA GLU A 38 -39.11 5.88 11.89
C GLU A 38 -37.62 5.63 12.12
N ALA A 39 -37.12 4.53 11.59
CA ALA A 39 -35.70 4.25 11.48
C ALA A 39 -35.35 3.97 10.02
N LYS A 40 -34.09 4.18 9.63
CA LYS A 40 -33.63 3.89 8.25
C LYS A 40 -33.27 2.41 8.12
N TYR A 41 -33.82 1.79 7.08
CA TYR A 41 -33.61 0.37 6.77
C TYR A 41 -33.01 0.18 5.39
N ILE A 42 -31.99 -0.67 5.32
CA ILE A 42 -31.44 -1.25 4.10
C ILE A 42 -32.28 -2.49 3.79
N ILE A 43 -32.95 -2.48 2.64
CA ILE A 43 -33.81 -3.55 2.16
C ILE A 43 -33.10 -4.25 1.00
N ARG A 44 -32.98 -5.58 1.05
CA ARG A 44 -32.26 -6.39 0.06
C ARG A 44 -33.25 -7.27 -0.71
N ALA A 45 -33.10 -7.34 -2.04
CA ALA A 45 -33.83 -8.25 -2.90
C ALA A 45 -33.42 -9.71 -2.71
N LYS A 46 -34.31 -10.65 -3.07
CA LYS A 46 -33.94 -12.03 -3.40
C LYS A 46 -33.09 -12.02 -4.69
N GLN A 47 -32.12 -12.93 -4.80
CA GLN A 47 -31.30 -13.03 -6.01
C GLN A 47 -32.15 -13.49 -7.21
N GLY A 48 -31.91 -12.89 -8.38
CA GLY A 48 -32.53 -13.31 -9.65
C GLY A 48 -33.93 -12.79 -9.93
N ILE A 49 -34.43 -11.80 -9.18
CA ILE A 49 -35.70 -11.10 -9.52
C ILE A 49 -35.62 -10.44 -10.91
N SER A 50 -36.77 -10.31 -11.58
CA SER A 50 -36.88 -9.61 -12.86
C SER A 50 -36.80 -8.09 -12.69
N LYS A 51 -36.68 -7.32 -13.79
CA LYS A 51 -36.77 -5.86 -13.70
C LYS A 51 -38.19 -5.43 -13.34
N GLU A 52 -39.16 -6.15 -13.88
CA GLU A 52 -40.59 -5.97 -13.67
C GLU A 52 -40.97 -6.14 -12.18
N ASP A 53 -40.43 -7.16 -11.51
CA ASP A 53 -40.61 -7.38 -10.06
C ASP A 53 -39.90 -6.29 -9.23
N ALA A 54 -38.68 -5.92 -9.62
CA ALA A 54 -37.86 -4.95 -8.91
C ALA A 54 -38.45 -3.52 -8.96
N ASP A 55 -38.81 -3.08 -10.16
CA ASP A 55 -39.45 -1.79 -10.41
C ASP A 55 -40.86 -1.79 -9.79
N GLY A 56 -41.60 -2.90 -9.88
CA GLY A 56 -42.89 -3.09 -9.22
C GLY A 56 -42.82 -2.90 -7.70
N PHE A 57 -41.88 -3.56 -7.03
CA PHE A 57 -41.66 -3.38 -5.59
C PHE A 57 -41.14 -1.98 -5.23
N HIS A 58 -40.30 -1.36 -6.08
CA HIS A 58 -39.86 0.01 -5.85
C HIS A 58 -41.06 0.97 -5.81
N ASN A 59 -42.01 0.84 -6.74
CA ASN A 59 -43.28 1.59 -6.72
C ASN A 59 -44.12 1.29 -5.47
N THR A 60 -44.21 0.02 -5.04
CA THR A 60 -44.87 -0.34 -3.76
C THR A 60 -44.19 0.32 -2.56
N LEU A 61 -42.86 0.39 -2.53
CA LEU A 61 -42.10 1.00 -1.44
C LEU A 61 -42.29 2.52 -1.40
N VAL A 62 -42.29 3.20 -2.54
CA VAL A 62 -42.68 4.63 -2.65
C VAL A 62 -44.11 4.84 -2.15
N GLY A 63 -45.06 3.97 -2.52
CA GLY A 63 -46.43 4.00 -2.01
C GLY A 63 -46.59 3.69 -0.50
N ILE A 64 -45.61 3.04 0.12
CA ILE A 64 -45.55 2.77 1.57
C ILE A 64 -44.98 3.97 2.35
N VAL A 65 -44.08 4.73 1.73
CA VAL A 65 -43.37 5.88 2.32
C VAL A 65 -44.11 7.20 2.09
N GLY A 66 -44.70 7.39 0.91
CA GLY A 66 -45.43 8.59 0.50
C GLY A 66 -44.59 9.65 -0.23
N ASP A 67 -43.29 9.40 -0.41
CA ASP A 67 -42.34 10.25 -1.12
C ASP A 67 -41.34 9.36 -1.89
N GLU A 68 -40.93 9.79 -3.08
CA GLU A 68 -39.97 9.08 -3.93
C GLU A 68 -38.52 9.47 -3.59
N ASP A 69 -38.26 10.73 -3.21
CA ASP A 69 -36.90 11.24 -2.93
C ASP A 69 -36.26 10.63 -1.66
N GLU A 70 -37.07 10.10 -0.74
CA GLU A 70 -36.60 9.33 0.42
C GLU A 70 -36.34 7.84 0.12
N VAL A 71 -36.82 7.29 -1.01
CA VAL A 71 -36.65 5.86 -1.38
C VAL A 71 -35.45 5.69 -2.31
N LYS A 72 -34.26 5.60 -1.73
CA LYS A 72 -33.00 5.53 -2.50
C LYS A 72 -32.69 4.08 -2.91
N SER A 73 -32.19 3.87 -4.12
CA SER A 73 -31.83 2.53 -4.62
C SER A 73 -30.36 2.39 -5.03
N ILE A 74 -29.92 1.13 -5.13
CA ILE A 74 -28.71 0.68 -5.84
C ILE A 74 -29.19 -0.22 -6.98
N VAL A 75 -28.76 0.10 -8.21
CA VAL A 75 -29.10 -0.63 -9.44
C VAL A 75 -27.89 -1.37 -9.99
N ASN A 76 -28.11 -2.56 -10.54
CA ASN A 76 -27.07 -3.36 -11.18
C ASN A 76 -26.75 -2.88 -12.61
N GLU A 77 -25.89 -3.59 -13.34
CA GLU A 77 -25.46 -3.24 -14.69
C GLU A 77 -26.55 -3.35 -15.78
N LYS A 78 -27.77 -3.75 -15.41
CA LYS A 78 -28.96 -3.85 -16.26
C LYS A 78 -30.09 -2.91 -15.83
N ASP A 79 -29.77 -1.93 -14.98
CA ASP A 79 -30.75 -1.01 -14.37
C ASP A 79 -31.83 -1.73 -13.55
N ILE A 80 -31.50 -2.84 -12.87
CA ILE A 80 -32.41 -3.53 -11.95
C ILE A 80 -32.09 -3.10 -10.52
N PRO A 81 -33.02 -2.45 -9.79
CA PRO A 81 -32.89 -2.19 -8.36
C PRO A 81 -32.79 -3.49 -7.56
N TYR A 82 -31.84 -3.58 -6.62
CA TYR A 82 -31.66 -4.79 -5.80
C TYR A 82 -31.34 -4.52 -4.32
N ILE A 83 -30.98 -3.29 -3.97
CA ILE A 83 -30.90 -2.79 -2.59
C ILE A 83 -31.59 -1.42 -2.54
N TRP A 84 -32.39 -1.19 -1.51
CA TRP A 84 -33.05 0.10 -1.22
C TRP A 84 -32.69 0.60 0.17
N LEU A 85 -32.79 1.92 0.37
CA LEU A 85 -32.67 2.60 1.65
C LEU A 85 -33.82 3.59 1.79
N THR A 86 -34.60 3.47 2.85
CA THR A 86 -35.66 4.42 3.22
C THR A 86 -35.88 4.44 4.74
N ALA A 87 -36.53 5.50 5.24
CA ALA A 87 -37.10 5.50 6.59
C ALA A 87 -38.40 4.66 6.62
N LEU A 88 -38.65 3.93 7.71
CA LEU A 88 -39.88 3.16 7.97
C LEU A 88 -40.23 3.14 9.46
N THR A 89 -41.52 3.24 9.78
CA THR A 89 -42.06 2.80 11.08
C THR A 89 -42.08 1.27 11.17
N ALA A 90 -42.18 0.72 12.40
CA ALA A 90 -42.36 -0.71 12.62
C ALA A 90 -43.58 -1.32 11.89
N ALA A 91 -44.63 -0.52 11.62
CA ALA A 91 -45.81 -0.95 10.89
C ALA A 91 -45.56 -1.05 9.37
N GLN A 92 -44.83 -0.09 8.78
CA GLN A 92 -44.42 -0.15 7.38
C GLN A 92 -43.39 -1.26 7.15
N LEU A 93 -42.41 -1.40 8.05
CA LEU A 93 -41.42 -2.48 8.05
C LEU A 93 -42.07 -3.87 8.02
N LYS A 94 -43.18 -4.07 8.73
CA LYS A 94 -43.92 -5.34 8.70
C LYS A 94 -44.54 -5.63 7.32
N LYS A 95 -45.00 -4.60 6.58
CA LYS A 95 -45.47 -4.76 5.19
C LYS A 95 -44.32 -5.12 4.25
N VAL A 96 -43.21 -4.38 4.34
CA VAL A 96 -42.01 -4.61 3.51
C VAL A 96 -41.47 -6.04 3.69
N ASN A 97 -41.43 -6.56 4.91
CA ASN A 97 -41.01 -7.96 5.18
C ASN A 97 -42.05 -9.03 4.77
N SER A 98 -43.21 -8.66 4.23
CA SER A 98 -44.16 -9.60 3.62
C SER A 98 -44.19 -9.55 2.08
N GLU A 99 -43.39 -8.69 1.45
CA GLU A 99 -43.30 -8.60 -0.01
C GLU A 99 -42.42 -9.72 -0.58
N ASP A 100 -42.90 -10.42 -1.60
CA ASP A 100 -42.29 -11.66 -2.08
C ASP A 100 -40.93 -11.46 -2.79
N VAL A 101 -40.54 -10.23 -3.10
CA VAL A 101 -39.20 -9.93 -3.63
C VAL A 101 -38.15 -9.71 -2.53
N VAL A 102 -38.55 -9.50 -1.28
CA VAL A 102 -37.64 -9.09 -0.19
C VAL A 102 -36.94 -10.30 0.43
N LYS A 103 -35.62 -10.20 0.57
CA LYS A 103 -34.76 -11.14 1.29
C LYS A 103 -34.57 -10.72 2.75
N SER A 104 -34.33 -9.44 2.98
CA SER A 104 -34.16 -8.86 4.31
C SER A 104 -34.43 -7.35 4.34
N ALA A 105 -34.76 -6.83 5.52
CA ALA A 105 -34.72 -5.42 5.85
C ALA A 105 -34.01 -5.25 7.21
N GLU A 106 -32.91 -4.49 7.23
CA GLU A 106 -31.97 -4.35 8.36
C GLU A 106 -31.67 -2.87 8.62
N LEU A 107 -31.30 -2.50 9.85
CA LEU A 107 -31.04 -1.09 10.19
C LEU A 107 -29.77 -0.56 9.51
N GLU A 108 -29.80 0.70 9.07
CA GLU A 108 -28.60 1.38 8.54
C GLU A 108 -27.61 1.72 9.70
N GLU A 109 -26.52 0.96 9.84
CA GLU A 109 -25.39 1.36 10.69
C GLU A 109 -24.56 2.48 10.01
N GLN A 110 -24.07 3.44 10.82
CA GLN A 110 -23.13 4.48 10.37
C GLN A 110 -21.67 4.06 10.59
N LEU A 111 -20.83 4.36 9.61
CA LEU A 111 -19.43 3.93 9.50
C LEU A 111 -18.48 5.14 9.69
N VAL A 112 -17.15 4.94 9.86
CA VAL A 112 -16.22 6.03 10.29
C VAL A 112 -14.84 5.99 9.60
N VAL A 113 -14.31 7.17 9.22
CA VAL A 113 -13.01 7.42 8.53
C VAL A 113 -12.12 8.44 9.33
N ALA A 114 -10.80 8.58 9.06
CA ALA A 114 -9.82 9.35 9.88
C ALA A 114 -8.73 10.16 9.06
N GLU A 115 -7.93 11.04 9.70
CA GLU A 115 -7.19 12.21 9.10
C GLU A 115 -5.74 12.56 9.62
N GLU A 116 -5.05 13.61 9.02
CA GLU A 116 -4.14 14.67 9.63
C GLU A 116 -2.96 15.26 8.70
N PRO A 117 -2.58 16.59 8.68
CA PRO A 117 -1.98 17.43 7.54
C PRO A 117 -0.51 18.00 7.58
N ASP A 118 0.04 18.61 6.46
CA ASP A 118 1.24 19.58 6.36
C ASP A 118 1.57 20.30 4.96
N VAL A 119 2.70 20.13 4.18
CA VAL A 119 3.31 21.12 3.15
C VAL A 119 3.65 20.71 1.61
N PRO A 120 3.89 21.68 0.64
CA PRO A 120 4.30 21.69 -0.86
C PRO A 120 5.71 21.21 -1.38
N THR A 121 6.21 21.21 -2.68
CA THR A 121 5.88 20.89 -4.16
C THR A 121 7.23 20.97 -5.03
N ALA A 122 7.62 20.52 -6.27
CA ALA A 122 7.20 19.92 -7.60
C ALA A 122 8.41 19.13 -8.31
N ASN A 123 8.65 18.62 -9.58
CA ASN A 123 8.08 18.15 -10.93
C ASN A 123 9.27 17.52 -11.81
N LYS A 124 9.37 16.86 -13.04
CA LYS A 124 8.76 15.93 -14.10
C LYS A 124 9.97 15.40 -15.02
N ARG A 125 10.08 14.67 -16.19
CA ARG A 125 9.40 13.83 -17.27
C ARG A 125 10.44 12.81 -17.95
N ARG A 126 10.10 11.77 -18.77
CA ARG A 126 10.97 10.69 -19.43
C ARG A 126 11.00 10.90 -20.97
N ASP A 127 12.09 10.77 -21.72
CA ASP A 127 13.51 10.50 -21.39
C ASP A 127 13.76 9.23 -20.56
N ILE A 128 14.83 9.18 -19.77
CA ILE A 128 14.71 8.63 -18.43
C ILE A 128 14.37 9.78 -17.47
N VAL A 129 13.11 9.85 -16.97
CA VAL A 129 12.82 10.70 -15.81
C VAL A 129 13.77 10.23 -14.74
N ASN A 130 14.57 11.17 -14.30
CA ASN A 130 15.16 11.23 -12.99
C ASN A 130 14.57 12.52 -12.40
N GLN A 131 13.47 12.40 -11.66
CA GLN A 131 12.78 13.55 -11.08
C GLN A 131 13.55 13.90 -9.82
N ALA A 132 14.24 15.02 -9.82
CA ALA A 132 14.99 15.46 -8.66
C ALA A 132 14.02 15.81 -7.51
N PRO A 133 14.39 15.54 -6.25
CA PRO A 133 13.76 16.19 -5.11
C PRO A 133 14.05 17.69 -5.14
N THR A 134 13.16 18.46 -4.54
CA THR A 134 13.41 19.86 -4.16
C THR A 134 13.58 19.93 -2.64
N ALA A 135 14.05 21.06 -2.11
CA ALA A 135 14.13 21.26 -0.66
C ALA A 135 12.76 21.11 0.01
N ASP A 136 11.72 21.65 -0.63
CA ASP A 136 10.35 21.58 -0.15
C ASP A 136 9.70 20.22 -0.44
N ASN A 137 9.99 19.56 -1.57
CA ASN A 137 9.47 18.23 -1.90
C ASN A 137 10.55 17.15 -2.08
N PRO A 138 10.86 16.36 -1.03
CA PRO A 138 11.91 15.34 -1.06
C PRO A 138 11.52 14.03 -1.78
N ILE A 139 10.25 13.87 -2.19
CA ILE A 139 9.70 12.71 -2.94
C ILE A 139 10.20 11.32 -2.47
N ILE A 140 10.38 11.16 -1.16
CA ILE A 140 11.10 10.05 -0.54
C ILE A 140 10.41 8.70 -0.75
N ASP A 141 9.07 8.70 -0.83
CA ASP A 141 8.25 7.55 -1.19
C ASP A 141 8.47 7.11 -2.65
N LEU A 142 8.46 8.07 -3.58
CA LEU A 142 8.67 7.78 -4.99
C LEU A 142 10.12 7.34 -5.25
N ARG A 143 11.10 7.94 -4.55
CA ARG A 143 12.49 7.45 -4.51
C ARG A 143 12.52 6.00 -4.03
N MET A 144 11.93 5.66 -2.88
CA MET A 144 11.86 4.27 -2.40
C MET A 144 11.27 3.29 -3.44
N LEU A 145 10.19 3.69 -4.13
CA LEU A 145 9.58 2.90 -5.21
C LEU A 145 10.47 2.72 -6.46
N SER A 146 11.57 3.47 -6.59
CA SER A 146 12.51 3.38 -7.73
C SER A 146 13.92 2.88 -7.34
N THR A 147 14.29 2.92 -6.05
CA THR A 147 15.51 2.32 -5.50
C THR A 147 15.51 0.81 -5.76
N PRO A 148 16.50 0.20 -6.46
CA PRO A 148 16.48 -1.22 -6.83
C PRO A 148 16.80 -2.21 -5.68
N PRO A 149 16.59 -3.54 -5.90
CA PRO A 149 16.93 -4.59 -4.94
C PRO A 149 18.40 -4.56 -4.47
N GLY A 150 18.63 -5.05 -3.24
CA GLY A 150 19.96 -5.12 -2.63
C GLY A 150 20.48 -3.81 -2.00
N ASN A 151 19.82 -2.67 -2.26
CA ASN A 151 20.21 -1.38 -1.70
C ASN A 151 19.39 -1.07 -0.42
N PRO A 152 20.01 -1.01 0.77
CA PRO A 152 19.32 -0.55 1.97
C PRO A 152 19.03 0.94 1.88
N PHE A 153 17.83 1.39 2.28
CA PHE A 153 17.46 2.80 2.19
C PHE A 153 17.89 3.59 3.44
N VAL A 154 19.20 3.63 3.65
CA VAL A 154 19.85 4.72 4.40
C VAL A 154 20.01 5.90 3.42
N ASP A 155 20.10 7.14 3.91
CA ASP A 155 20.33 8.32 3.05
C ASP A 155 21.80 8.39 2.55
N HIS A 156 22.17 7.40 1.75
CA HIS A 156 23.43 7.30 1.03
C HIS A 156 23.19 7.77 -0.40
N HIS A 157 23.69 8.97 -0.71
CA HIS A 157 23.56 9.64 -2.01
C HIS A 157 23.98 8.80 -3.24
N GLU A 158 24.73 7.71 -3.05
CA GLU A 158 25.32 6.91 -4.14
C GLU A 158 24.30 6.15 -5.02
N TYR A 159 23.11 5.80 -4.51
CA TYR A 159 22.20 4.87 -5.21
C TYR A 159 20.83 5.40 -5.62
N ASN A 160 20.26 6.43 -4.96
CA ASN A 160 19.00 7.00 -5.46
C ASN A 160 18.73 8.48 -5.09
N GLU A 161 19.33 9.38 -5.86
CA GLU A 161 19.08 10.83 -5.79
C GLU A 161 17.72 11.25 -6.41
N HIS A 162 17.09 10.44 -7.27
CA HIS A 162 15.99 10.88 -8.15
C HIS A 162 14.85 9.86 -8.25
N TYR A 163 13.58 10.28 -8.38
CA TYR A 163 12.51 9.33 -8.72
C TYR A 163 12.53 8.97 -10.21
N GLY A 164 12.72 7.69 -10.51
CA GLY A 164 12.64 7.15 -11.87
C GLY A 164 11.39 6.30 -12.13
N TYR A 165 10.58 6.68 -13.13
CA TYR A 165 9.37 6.01 -13.63
C TYR A 165 9.25 6.19 -15.15
N ASP A 166 8.71 5.22 -15.91
CA ASP A 166 8.49 5.29 -17.38
C ASP A 166 7.43 6.32 -17.85
N ASP A 167 7.62 6.99 -19.01
CA ASP A 167 6.73 8.12 -19.43
C ASP A 167 5.32 7.65 -19.78
N VAL A 168 5.19 6.37 -20.09
CA VAL A 168 3.91 5.70 -20.30
C VAL A 168 3.10 5.56 -19.02
N ALA A 169 3.61 5.96 -17.84
CA ALA A 169 3.02 5.81 -16.51
C ALA A 169 1.50 6.11 -16.43
N GLY A 170 0.70 5.06 -16.59
CA GLY A 170 -0.76 5.09 -16.56
C GLY A 170 -1.43 5.45 -17.88
N GLN A 171 -0.69 5.77 -18.96
CA GLN A 171 -1.25 6.17 -20.25
C GLN A 171 -2.26 5.13 -20.76
N GLY A 172 -3.49 5.59 -21.02
CA GLY A 172 -4.60 4.75 -21.48
C GLY A 172 -5.26 3.88 -20.39
N ILE A 173 -4.84 4.01 -19.12
CA ILE A 173 -5.42 3.33 -17.96
C ILE A 173 -6.22 4.32 -17.12
N THR A 174 -7.34 3.86 -16.55
CA THR A 174 -8.19 4.64 -15.65
C THR A 174 -8.01 4.19 -14.20
N ILE A 175 -7.62 5.10 -13.32
CA ILE A 175 -7.62 4.85 -11.88
C ILE A 175 -8.93 5.39 -11.28
N TYR A 176 -9.67 4.52 -10.62
CA TYR A 176 -10.76 4.91 -9.72
C TYR A 176 -10.17 5.18 -8.33
N ILE A 177 -10.48 6.33 -7.75
CA ILE A 177 -10.13 6.69 -6.37
C ILE A 177 -11.43 6.84 -5.58
N ILE A 178 -11.75 5.84 -4.75
CA ILE A 178 -12.88 5.91 -3.81
C ILE A 178 -12.36 6.55 -2.53
N ASP A 179 -12.81 7.79 -2.27
CA ASP A 179 -12.33 8.58 -1.13
C ASP A 179 -13.26 9.75 -0.76
N THR A 180 -13.00 10.41 0.36
CA THR A 180 -13.77 11.58 0.77
C THR A 180 -13.40 12.79 -0.08
N GLY A 181 -14.40 13.56 -0.50
CA GLY A 181 -14.22 14.77 -1.30
C GLY A 181 -15.16 15.89 -0.86
N PRO A 182 -15.04 17.08 -1.46
CA PRO A 182 -14.75 17.28 -2.88
C PRO A 182 -13.27 17.18 -3.31
N PHE A 183 -13.08 16.82 -4.58
CA PHE A 183 -11.76 16.66 -5.20
C PHE A 183 -11.35 17.91 -5.99
N ARG A 184 -10.24 18.56 -5.62
CA ARG A 184 -9.84 19.86 -6.20
C ARG A 184 -9.06 19.70 -7.52
N PHE A 185 -9.72 19.26 -8.60
CA PHE A 185 -9.08 19.05 -9.91
C PHE A 185 -8.35 20.28 -10.51
N ALA A 186 -8.70 21.50 -10.08
CA ALA A 186 -8.00 22.73 -10.48
C ALA A 186 -6.56 22.84 -9.93
N HIS A 187 -6.23 22.05 -8.89
CA HIS A 187 -4.91 22.00 -8.25
C HIS A 187 -3.83 21.53 -9.24
N SER A 188 -2.66 22.18 -9.23
CA SER A 188 -1.57 22.03 -10.20
C SER A 188 -1.13 20.58 -10.43
N GLU A 189 -1.09 19.78 -9.36
CA GLU A 189 -0.81 18.34 -9.41
C GLU A 189 -1.89 17.51 -10.13
N LEU A 190 -3.17 17.85 -10.00
CA LEU A 190 -4.27 17.08 -10.59
C LEU A 190 -4.58 17.52 -12.02
N ARG A 191 -4.05 18.64 -12.49
CA ARG A 191 -4.16 19.08 -13.90
C ARG A 191 -3.61 18.00 -14.85
N PRO A 192 -4.34 17.64 -15.93
CA PRO A 192 -3.84 16.73 -16.94
C PRO A 192 -2.46 17.13 -17.50
N PRO A 193 -1.58 16.16 -17.80
CA PRO A 193 -0.29 16.41 -18.44
C PRO A 193 -0.41 16.86 -19.90
N ASP A 194 -1.50 16.46 -20.57
CA ASP A 194 -1.86 16.73 -21.96
C ASP A 194 -3.37 16.44 -22.14
N SER A 195 -3.95 16.75 -23.30
CA SER A 195 -5.40 16.63 -23.55
C SER A 195 -5.91 15.19 -23.75
N SER A 196 -5.05 14.17 -23.77
CA SER A 196 -5.48 12.76 -23.84
C SER A 196 -5.85 12.17 -22.47
N VAL A 197 -5.59 12.91 -21.39
CA VAL A 197 -5.76 12.45 -20.01
C VAL A 197 -6.93 13.16 -19.33
N THR A 198 -7.88 12.39 -18.82
CA THR A 198 -9.15 12.88 -18.26
C THR A 198 -9.18 12.93 -16.74
N ARG A 199 -10.06 13.78 -16.20
CA ARG A 199 -10.45 13.88 -14.78
C ARG A 199 -11.98 13.89 -14.73
N ARG A 200 -12.59 12.96 -13.98
CA ARG A 200 -14.05 12.90 -13.74
C ARG A 200 -14.31 12.64 -12.27
N ASN A 201 -15.48 13.05 -11.78
CA ASN A 201 -16.00 12.67 -10.47
C ASN A 201 -17.34 11.95 -10.64
N ILE A 202 -17.53 10.87 -9.89
CA ILE A 202 -18.83 10.28 -9.57
C ILE A 202 -19.12 10.71 -8.13
N ASP A 203 -20.29 11.28 -7.87
CA ASP A 203 -20.68 11.66 -6.52
C ASP A 203 -21.72 10.67 -5.97
N VAL A 204 -21.47 10.11 -4.78
CA VAL A 204 -22.38 9.17 -4.10
C VAL A 204 -22.63 9.58 -2.64
N VAL A 205 -22.29 10.81 -2.24
CA VAL A 205 -22.59 11.31 -0.88
C VAL A 205 -24.09 11.53 -0.67
N LYS A 206 -24.51 11.60 0.59
CA LYS A 206 -25.90 11.92 0.96
C LYS A 206 -26.27 13.38 0.66
N ASP A 207 -25.34 14.32 0.90
CA ASP A 207 -25.52 15.76 0.64
C ASP A 207 -24.23 16.36 0.03
N PRO A 208 -24.23 16.73 -1.26
CA PRO A 208 -23.03 17.19 -1.94
C PRO A 208 -22.56 18.58 -1.47
N SER A 209 -23.38 19.34 -0.74
CA SER A 209 -23.02 20.66 -0.20
C SER A 209 -22.12 20.59 1.05
N VAL A 210 -22.08 19.44 1.74
CA VAL A 210 -21.29 19.27 2.96
C VAL A 210 -19.80 19.22 2.63
N ILE A 211 -19.07 20.23 3.14
CA ILE A 211 -17.61 20.36 3.07
C ILE A 211 -17.10 20.60 4.49
N ASN A 212 -16.26 19.68 4.99
CA ASN A 212 -15.63 19.73 6.31
C ASN A 212 -14.11 19.44 6.19
N GLY A 213 -13.36 19.36 7.29
CA GLY A 213 -11.92 19.03 7.23
C GLY A 213 -11.63 17.74 6.46
N ILE A 214 -12.40 16.69 6.78
CA ILE A 214 -12.25 15.32 6.25
C ILE A 214 -12.53 15.25 4.74
N SER A 215 -13.38 16.14 4.23
CA SER A 215 -13.69 16.28 2.80
C SER A 215 -12.47 16.69 1.94
N SER A 216 -11.35 17.08 2.56
CA SER A 216 -10.10 17.41 1.87
C SER A 216 -9.25 16.19 1.45
N HIS A 217 -9.41 15.05 2.14
CA HIS A 217 -8.46 13.94 2.12
C HIS A 217 -8.29 13.29 0.73
N GLY A 218 -9.38 13.08 -0.02
CA GLY A 218 -9.32 12.48 -1.35
C GLY A 218 -8.52 13.26 -2.39
N THR A 219 -8.37 14.59 -2.24
CA THR A 219 -7.48 15.40 -3.10
C THR A 219 -6.02 14.98 -2.93
N CYS A 220 -5.61 14.70 -1.69
CA CYS A 220 -4.30 14.14 -1.39
C CYS A 220 -4.16 12.72 -1.97
N VAL A 221 -5.10 11.82 -1.64
CA VAL A 221 -5.07 10.41 -2.08
C VAL A 221 -4.98 10.31 -3.61
N ALA A 222 -5.83 11.02 -4.34
CA ALA A 222 -5.80 11.04 -5.81
C ALA A 222 -4.46 11.54 -6.38
N SER A 223 -3.80 12.49 -5.72
CA SER A 223 -2.50 12.98 -6.18
C SER A 223 -1.36 11.98 -5.97
N LYS A 224 -1.41 11.09 -4.97
CA LYS A 224 -0.42 10.00 -4.84
C LYS A 224 -0.57 8.93 -5.93
N ALA A 225 -1.76 8.83 -6.54
CA ALA A 225 -1.97 8.03 -7.73
C ALA A 225 -1.51 8.77 -9.00
N VAL A 226 -2.07 9.94 -9.33
CA VAL A 226 -1.92 10.60 -10.65
C VAL A 226 -1.23 11.98 -10.64
N GLY A 227 -0.80 12.47 -9.48
CA GLY A 227 -0.26 13.82 -9.29
C GLY A 227 1.00 14.10 -10.12
N LYS A 228 1.01 15.26 -10.79
CA LYS A 228 2.05 15.74 -11.72
C LYS A 228 3.50 15.59 -11.20
N THR A 229 3.70 15.71 -9.89
CA THR A 229 4.96 15.47 -9.16
C THR A 229 4.86 14.24 -8.26
N VAL A 230 3.84 14.21 -7.40
CA VAL A 230 3.75 13.31 -6.24
C VAL A 230 3.09 11.97 -6.54
N GLY A 231 2.57 11.81 -7.76
CA GLY A 231 1.94 10.58 -8.22
C GLY A 231 2.90 9.62 -8.89
N VAL A 232 2.47 8.36 -8.95
CA VAL A 232 3.16 7.29 -9.68
C VAL A 232 2.69 7.23 -11.15
N ALA A 233 1.39 7.29 -11.40
CA ALA A 233 0.75 7.16 -12.71
C ALA A 233 0.33 8.51 -13.32
N LYS A 234 1.33 9.38 -13.58
CA LYS A 234 1.16 10.77 -14.02
C LYS A 234 0.36 10.99 -15.31
N ARG A 235 0.10 9.94 -16.09
CA ARG A 235 -0.68 9.97 -17.34
C ARG A 235 -1.90 9.03 -17.32
N ALA A 236 -2.27 8.48 -16.17
CA ALA A 236 -3.56 7.81 -16.01
C ALA A 236 -4.72 8.80 -16.05
N ASN A 237 -5.85 8.34 -16.60
CA ASN A 237 -7.15 8.95 -16.36
C ASN A 237 -7.51 8.78 -14.88
N LEU A 238 -8.24 9.74 -14.32
CA LEU A 238 -8.71 9.67 -12.94
C LEU A 238 -10.24 9.78 -12.92
N VAL A 239 -10.89 8.81 -12.27
CA VAL A 239 -12.28 8.91 -11.84
C VAL A 239 -12.27 8.93 -10.31
N THR A 240 -12.64 10.03 -9.70
CA THR A 240 -12.86 10.08 -8.25
C THR A 240 -14.28 9.65 -7.93
N VAL A 241 -14.48 8.97 -6.82
CA VAL A 241 -15.79 8.50 -6.34
C VAL A 241 -15.94 9.03 -4.93
N ARG A 242 -16.73 10.11 -4.80
CA ARG A 242 -16.87 10.86 -3.55
C ARG A 242 -17.82 10.12 -2.61
N VAL A 243 -17.28 9.68 -1.48
CA VAL A 243 -18.03 9.12 -0.35
C VAL A 243 -18.04 10.09 0.83
N ASP A 244 -19.04 9.93 1.71
CA ASP A 244 -19.09 10.69 2.96
C ASP A 244 -17.97 10.25 3.92
N PRO A 245 -17.49 11.14 4.82
CA PRO A 245 -16.56 10.77 5.92
C PRO A 245 -17.11 9.74 6.92
N THR A 246 -18.43 9.60 6.97
CA THR A 246 -19.15 8.63 7.78
C THR A 246 -20.27 8.03 6.93
N PRO A 247 -19.94 7.21 5.92
CA PRO A 247 -20.96 6.71 5.00
C PRO A 247 -21.87 5.74 5.76
N GLY A 248 -23.17 5.78 5.51
CA GLY A 248 -24.03 4.65 5.85
C GLY A 248 -23.64 3.42 5.04
N GLU A 249 -23.90 2.23 5.56
CA GLU A 249 -23.58 0.96 4.88
C GLU A 249 -24.04 0.94 3.41
N PHE A 250 -25.25 1.41 3.14
CA PHE A 250 -25.82 1.58 1.80
C PHE A 250 -24.94 2.45 0.88
N PHE A 251 -24.45 3.59 1.36
CA PHE A 251 -23.63 4.51 0.58
C PHE A 251 -22.22 3.96 0.31
N PHE A 252 -21.68 3.15 1.24
CA PHE A 252 -20.43 2.41 0.99
C PHE A 252 -20.62 1.39 -0.14
N VAL A 253 -21.66 0.55 -0.09
CA VAL A 253 -21.97 -0.42 -1.16
C VAL A 253 -22.25 0.28 -2.49
N LYS A 254 -22.99 1.39 -2.48
CA LYS A 254 -23.31 2.21 -3.66
C LYS A 254 -22.07 2.77 -4.35
N ALA A 255 -21.02 3.14 -3.60
CA ALA A 255 -19.75 3.61 -4.17
C ALA A 255 -19.09 2.54 -5.07
N TRP A 256 -19.06 1.28 -4.61
CA TRP A 256 -18.45 0.18 -5.37
C TRP A 256 -19.32 -0.26 -6.55
N GLN A 257 -20.64 -0.28 -6.40
CA GLN A 257 -21.53 -0.55 -7.54
C GLN A 257 -21.44 0.54 -8.62
N ALA A 258 -21.31 1.82 -8.23
CA ALA A 258 -21.13 2.91 -9.18
C ALA A 258 -19.80 2.81 -9.96
N VAL A 259 -18.72 2.34 -9.30
CA VAL A 259 -17.44 2.02 -9.96
C VAL A 259 -17.62 0.91 -10.98
N PHE A 260 -18.28 -0.20 -10.61
CA PHE A 260 -18.55 -1.30 -11.54
C PHE A 260 -19.39 -0.85 -12.75
N ASN A 261 -20.47 -0.10 -12.50
CA ASN A 261 -21.35 0.39 -13.56
C ASN A 261 -20.58 1.29 -14.56
N ASP A 262 -19.74 2.22 -14.10
CA ASP A 262 -18.91 3.06 -14.98
C ASP A 262 -17.82 2.25 -15.71
N ILE A 263 -17.22 1.22 -15.09
CA ILE A 263 -16.29 0.29 -15.77
C ILE A 263 -16.99 -0.43 -16.94
N LYS A 264 -18.23 -0.90 -16.73
CA LYS A 264 -19.05 -1.55 -17.77
C LYS A 264 -19.41 -0.55 -18.88
N GLU A 265 -20.00 0.59 -18.51
CA GLU A 265 -20.53 1.59 -19.44
C GLU A 265 -19.43 2.19 -20.34
N LYS A 266 -18.22 2.43 -19.78
CA LYS A 266 -17.09 2.98 -20.54
C LYS A 266 -16.20 1.91 -21.21
N GLY A 267 -16.54 0.61 -21.12
CA GLY A 267 -15.80 -0.48 -21.77
C GLY A 267 -14.35 -0.64 -21.28
N LEU A 268 -14.13 -0.44 -19.97
CA LEU A 268 -12.81 -0.33 -19.35
C LEU A 268 -12.20 -1.67 -18.89
N LYS A 269 -12.76 -2.81 -19.36
CA LYS A 269 -12.22 -4.15 -19.08
C LYS A 269 -10.72 -4.23 -19.41
N GLY A 270 -9.91 -4.66 -18.43
CA GLY A 270 -8.45 -4.74 -18.53
C GLY A 270 -7.70 -3.41 -18.72
N LYS A 271 -8.39 -2.28 -18.51
CA LYS A 271 -7.88 -0.89 -18.72
C LYS A 271 -8.10 0.01 -17.50
N ALA A 272 -8.42 -0.56 -16.34
CA ALA A 272 -8.64 0.19 -15.12
C ALA A 272 -7.94 -0.44 -13.91
N VAL A 273 -7.85 0.34 -12.83
CA VAL A 273 -7.49 -0.07 -11.47
C VAL A 273 -8.45 0.64 -10.52
N VAL A 274 -8.95 -0.05 -9.50
CA VAL A 274 -9.65 0.60 -8.38
C VAL A 274 -8.69 0.72 -7.20
N SER A 275 -8.60 1.91 -6.62
CA SER A 275 -7.84 2.17 -5.40
C SER A 275 -8.74 2.88 -4.39
N THR A 276 -8.76 2.40 -3.15
CA THR A 276 -9.47 3.04 -2.04
C THR A 276 -8.51 3.36 -0.90
N SER A 277 -8.74 4.49 -0.24
CA SER A 277 -8.23 4.75 1.11
C SER A 277 -9.35 5.02 2.13
N THR A 278 -10.60 4.82 1.73
CA THR A 278 -11.75 4.67 2.62
C THR A 278 -11.87 3.21 3.06
N PHE A 279 -12.14 3.02 4.36
CA PHE A 279 -12.37 1.72 4.99
C PHE A 279 -13.70 1.73 5.72
N THR A 280 -14.28 0.56 5.95
CA THR A 280 -15.33 0.42 6.96
C THR A 280 -15.10 -0.77 7.88
N TYR A 281 -15.49 -0.62 9.14
CA TYR A 281 -15.72 -1.75 10.02
C TYR A 281 -16.86 -2.61 9.48
N VAL A 282 -16.82 -3.90 9.80
CA VAL A 282 -17.94 -4.81 9.57
C VAL A 282 -18.91 -4.70 10.78
N PRO A 283 -20.24 -4.68 10.57
CA PRO A 283 -21.22 -4.60 11.65
C PRO A 283 -21.01 -5.60 12.81
N ARG A 284 -21.54 -5.26 13.98
CA ARG A 284 -21.45 -6.14 15.17
C ARG A 284 -22.48 -7.27 15.14
N GLU A 285 -23.65 -7.02 14.59
CA GLU A 285 -24.71 -8.05 14.48
C GLU A 285 -24.38 -9.01 13.33
N ASP A 286 -24.30 -10.31 13.64
CA ASP A 286 -23.84 -11.34 12.69
C ASP A 286 -24.63 -11.40 11.38
N LYS A 287 -25.91 -10.98 11.37
CA LYS A 287 -26.73 -10.93 10.16
C LYS A 287 -26.34 -9.79 9.23
N ALA A 288 -26.39 -8.53 9.70
CA ALA A 288 -25.97 -7.36 8.91
C ALA A 288 -24.50 -7.50 8.44
N LYS A 289 -23.64 -8.04 9.30
CA LYS A 289 -22.26 -8.45 8.98
C LYS A 289 -22.17 -9.46 7.84
N ALA A 290 -22.99 -10.51 7.84
CA ALA A 290 -23.00 -11.51 6.78
C ALA A 290 -23.52 -10.92 5.45
N GLU A 291 -24.57 -10.10 5.52
CA GLU A 291 -25.18 -9.44 4.35
C GLU A 291 -24.21 -8.41 3.71
N LEU A 292 -23.61 -7.50 4.49
CA LEU A 292 -22.62 -6.55 3.97
C LEU A 292 -21.36 -7.24 3.41
N LEU A 293 -20.88 -8.31 4.06
CA LEU A 293 -19.77 -9.10 3.52
C LEU A 293 -20.17 -9.80 2.20
N SER A 294 -21.42 -10.24 2.06
CA SER A 294 -21.95 -10.83 0.83
C SER A 294 -22.05 -9.80 -0.31
N ASP A 295 -22.66 -8.64 -0.05
CA ASP A 295 -22.80 -7.55 -1.03
C ASP A 295 -21.42 -7.10 -1.55
N MET A 296 -20.46 -6.94 -0.63
CA MET A 296 -19.11 -6.52 -0.96
C MET A 296 -18.30 -7.61 -1.66
N ASP A 297 -18.45 -8.89 -1.32
CA ASP A 297 -17.80 -9.99 -2.04
C ASP A 297 -18.36 -10.14 -3.47
N GLU A 298 -19.67 -9.98 -3.66
CA GLU A 298 -20.31 -10.01 -4.99
C GLU A 298 -19.82 -8.86 -5.89
N ILE A 299 -19.84 -7.61 -5.39
CA ILE A 299 -19.40 -6.44 -6.17
C ILE A 299 -17.90 -6.50 -6.44
N MET A 300 -17.09 -6.99 -5.50
CA MET A 300 -15.66 -7.21 -5.75
C MET A 300 -15.43 -8.25 -6.84
N ARG A 301 -16.13 -9.40 -6.82
CA ARG A 301 -16.05 -10.40 -7.90
C ARG A 301 -16.47 -9.83 -9.26
N LYS A 302 -17.50 -8.99 -9.29
CA LYS A 302 -17.94 -8.26 -10.50
C LYS A 302 -16.84 -7.34 -11.05
N ILE A 303 -16.20 -6.52 -10.22
CA ILE A 303 -15.08 -5.63 -10.63
C ILE A 303 -13.88 -6.45 -11.11
N LEU A 304 -13.47 -7.46 -10.34
CA LEU A 304 -12.35 -8.34 -10.68
C LEU A 304 -12.58 -9.11 -11.99
N GLY A 305 -13.82 -9.55 -12.25
CA GLY A 305 -14.25 -10.19 -13.49
C GLY A 305 -14.16 -9.31 -14.74
N GLU A 306 -14.06 -7.98 -14.58
CA GLU A 306 -13.71 -7.04 -15.65
C GLU A 306 -12.20 -6.86 -15.84
N ASP A 307 -11.36 -7.78 -15.34
CA ASP A 307 -9.89 -7.68 -15.40
C ASP A 307 -9.35 -6.40 -14.72
N VAL A 308 -10.02 -5.92 -13.66
CA VAL A 308 -9.66 -4.68 -12.95
C VAL A 308 -9.07 -5.00 -11.56
N PRO A 309 -7.75 -4.76 -11.33
CA PRO A 309 -7.15 -4.92 -10.00
C PRO A 309 -7.75 -3.96 -8.97
N VAL A 310 -7.92 -4.44 -7.74
CA VAL A 310 -8.37 -3.64 -6.59
C VAL A 310 -7.24 -3.48 -5.58
N VAL A 311 -6.96 -2.25 -5.17
CA VAL A 311 -5.92 -1.86 -4.21
C VAL A 311 -6.55 -1.15 -3.01
N CYS A 312 -6.17 -1.52 -1.79
CA CYS A 312 -6.60 -0.83 -0.57
C CYS A 312 -5.48 -0.75 0.47
N GLY A 313 -5.58 0.17 1.42
CA GLY A 313 -4.70 0.15 2.60
C GLY A 313 -4.98 -1.03 3.54
N ALA A 314 -4.00 -1.36 4.39
CA ALA A 314 -4.12 -2.34 5.46
C ALA A 314 -4.96 -1.83 6.65
N GLY A 315 -4.97 -0.51 6.85
CA GLY A 315 -5.53 0.20 8.01
C GLY A 315 -4.43 0.67 8.99
N ASN A 316 -4.79 1.60 9.88
CA ASN A 316 -3.87 2.32 10.79
C ASN A 316 -4.08 1.94 12.28
N ASP A 317 -4.82 0.87 12.56
CA ASP A 317 -5.29 0.52 13.92
C ASP A 317 -4.64 -0.76 14.45
N VAL A 318 -3.32 -0.92 14.29
CA VAL A 318 -2.59 -2.15 14.70
C VAL A 318 -2.72 -2.48 16.20
N SER A 319 -3.00 -1.48 17.04
CA SER A 319 -3.30 -1.63 18.47
C SER A 319 -4.68 -2.24 18.76
N ILE A 320 -5.61 -2.19 17.80
CA ILE A 320 -6.95 -2.80 17.88
C ILE A 320 -6.95 -4.18 17.20
N SER A 321 -6.26 -4.30 16.06
CA SER A 321 -6.11 -5.59 15.38
C SER A 321 -4.87 -5.61 14.48
N ILE A 322 -4.03 -6.63 14.65
CA ILE A 322 -2.79 -6.75 13.87
C ILE A 322 -3.11 -6.97 12.38
N GLU A 323 -3.96 -7.94 12.06
CA GLU A 323 -4.41 -8.24 10.69
C GLU A 323 -5.46 -7.22 10.20
N PRO A 324 -5.48 -6.86 8.90
CA PRO A 324 -6.53 -6.06 8.29
C PRO A 324 -7.93 -6.64 8.52
N ASN A 325 -8.71 -5.95 9.34
CA ASN A 325 -10.03 -6.38 9.81
C ASN A 325 -11.20 -5.54 9.26
N LYS A 326 -10.90 -4.58 8.38
CA LYS A 326 -11.87 -3.66 7.76
C LYS A 326 -12.14 -4.05 6.30
N LEU A 327 -13.32 -3.69 5.80
CA LEU A 327 -13.64 -3.72 4.37
C LEU A 327 -12.88 -2.58 3.63
N PRO A 328 -12.38 -2.82 2.40
CA PRO A 328 -12.44 -4.08 1.66
C PRO A 328 -11.32 -5.08 2.01
N ALA A 329 -10.29 -4.67 2.75
CA ALA A 329 -9.06 -5.44 2.99
C ALA A 329 -9.30 -6.85 3.56
N ILE A 330 -10.31 -7.03 4.42
CA ILE A 330 -10.68 -8.33 5.00
C ILE A 330 -11.07 -9.39 3.94
N LEU A 331 -11.55 -8.98 2.77
CA LEU A 331 -11.91 -9.87 1.65
C LEU A 331 -10.68 -10.44 0.92
N ALA A 332 -9.47 -9.87 1.15
CA ALA A 332 -8.22 -10.37 0.58
C ALA A 332 -7.86 -11.81 1.01
N LYS A 333 -8.60 -12.38 1.98
CA LYS A 333 -8.61 -13.80 2.35
C LYS A 333 -9.00 -14.71 1.18
N ASN A 334 -10.00 -14.30 0.40
CA ASN A 334 -10.66 -15.10 -0.63
C ASN A 334 -10.58 -14.48 -2.04
N LEU A 335 -10.00 -13.27 -2.17
CA LEU A 335 -9.93 -12.50 -3.40
C LEU A 335 -8.52 -11.92 -3.65
N PRO A 336 -8.14 -11.68 -4.92
CA PRO A 336 -6.85 -11.09 -5.32
C PRO A 336 -6.74 -9.57 -5.03
N ILE A 337 -7.36 -9.06 -3.96
CA ILE A 337 -7.23 -7.67 -3.52
C ILE A 337 -5.80 -7.42 -3.04
N ILE A 338 -5.19 -6.32 -3.48
CA ILE A 338 -3.84 -5.88 -3.11
C ILE A 338 -3.94 -4.97 -1.87
N VAL A 339 -3.58 -5.52 -0.71
CA VAL A 339 -3.62 -4.79 0.57
C VAL A 339 -2.24 -4.18 0.87
N VAL A 340 -2.20 -2.91 1.23
CA VAL A 340 -0.98 -2.09 1.30
C VAL A 340 -0.70 -1.58 2.71
N GLY A 341 0.43 -2.01 3.29
CA GLY A 341 0.94 -1.48 4.55
C GLY A 341 1.67 -0.14 4.39
N SER A 342 1.70 0.66 5.45
CA SER A 342 2.40 1.96 5.52
C SER A 342 3.80 1.78 6.11
N ALA A 343 4.85 2.10 5.36
CA ALA A 343 6.23 2.11 5.84
C ALA A 343 6.70 3.51 6.25
N THR A 344 7.72 3.56 7.09
CA THR A 344 8.49 4.77 7.42
C THR A 344 9.46 5.15 6.30
N VAL A 345 10.07 6.34 6.40
CA VAL A 345 11.06 6.83 5.43
C VAL A 345 12.38 6.03 5.47
N ASP A 346 12.73 5.49 6.63
CA ASP A 346 13.82 4.53 6.88
C ASP A 346 13.50 3.11 6.42
N GLY A 347 12.26 2.84 5.99
CA GLY A 347 11.86 1.54 5.45
C GLY A 347 11.48 0.49 6.49
N THR A 348 11.18 0.89 7.74
CA THR A 348 10.53 0.05 8.75
C THR A 348 8.99 0.11 8.61
N MET A 349 8.27 -0.83 9.22
CA MET A 349 6.81 -0.84 9.29
C MET A 349 6.34 0.27 10.22
N ALA A 350 5.48 1.17 9.73
CA ALA A 350 5.01 2.29 10.53
C ALA A 350 4.26 1.82 11.79
N PRO A 351 4.38 2.52 12.94
CA PRO A 351 3.83 2.06 14.22
C PRO A 351 2.30 1.93 14.28
N ASP A 352 1.60 2.59 13.36
CA ASP A 352 0.16 2.58 13.15
C ASP A 352 -0.31 1.46 12.20
N SER A 353 0.49 1.15 11.16
CA SER A 353 0.09 0.22 10.09
C SER A 353 -0.27 -1.18 10.61
N GLN A 354 -1.46 -1.65 10.23
CA GLN A 354 -1.85 -3.06 10.29
C GLN A 354 -0.95 -3.90 9.37
N ARG A 355 -0.81 -5.19 9.68
CA ARG A 355 0.30 -6.10 9.31
C ARG A 355 -0.22 -7.52 9.08
N GLY A 356 0.65 -8.44 8.65
CA GLY A 356 0.31 -9.87 8.60
C GLY A 356 -0.04 -10.40 7.21
N SER A 357 -0.70 -11.56 7.18
CA SER A 357 -0.90 -12.43 6.02
C SER A 357 -1.74 -11.83 4.90
N LEU A 358 -2.66 -10.91 5.20
CA LEU A 358 -3.45 -10.22 4.18
C LEU A 358 -2.66 -9.14 3.45
N VAL A 359 -1.63 -8.57 4.09
CA VAL A 359 -0.83 -7.48 3.51
C VAL A 359 0.01 -8.02 2.36
N THR A 360 -0.24 -7.49 1.17
CA THR A 360 0.36 -7.92 -0.10
C THR A 360 1.71 -7.24 -0.34
N THR A 361 1.81 -5.96 0.00
CA THR A 361 3.00 -5.13 -0.19
C THR A 361 2.97 -3.92 0.75
N TRP A 362 4.03 -3.13 0.75
CA TRP A 362 4.19 -1.91 1.52
C TRP A 362 4.64 -0.77 0.62
N ALA A 363 4.23 0.45 0.95
CA ALA A 363 4.78 1.68 0.38
C ALA A 363 5.07 2.67 1.52
N VAL A 364 6.00 3.61 1.31
CA VAL A 364 6.29 4.63 2.33
C VAL A 364 5.04 5.48 2.52
N GLY A 365 4.52 5.51 3.74
CA GLY A 365 3.26 6.18 4.08
C GLY A 365 3.40 7.14 5.26
N ARG A 366 4.60 7.39 5.79
CA ARG A 366 4.81 8.36 6.89
C ARG A 366 5.56 9.59 6.38
N ARG A 367 5.05 10.78 6.71
CA ARG A 367 5.56 12.10 6.28
C ARG A 367 5.65 12.24 4.75
N ILE A 368 4.58 11.92 4.04
CA ILE A 368 4.54 11.92 2.56
C ILE A 368 3.67 13.03 2.00
N GLN A 369 4.21 13.79 1.04
CA GLN A 369 3.51 14.89 0.40
C GLN A 369 2.55 14.47 -0.72
N CYS A 370 1.42 15.16 -0.78
CA CYS A 370 0.30 14.97 -1.70
C CYS A 370 -0.48 16.29 -1.87
N ALA A 371 -1.26 16.50 -2.94
CA ALA A 371 -2.01 17.75 -3.18
C ALA A 371 -2.91 18.18 -2.00
N GLY A 372 -2.80 19.45 -1.61
CA GLY A 372 -3.64 20.07 -0.60
C GLY A 372 -4.96 20.56 -1.16
N TYR A 373 -6.04 20.43 -0.38
CA TYR A 373 -7.35 20.94 -0.80
C TYR A 373 -7.47 22.47 -0.72
N ASN A 374 -6.73 23.16 0.16
CA ASN A 374 -7.01 24.56 0.46
C ASN A 374 -6.46 25.55 -0.59
N THR A 375 -5.39 25.20 -1.30
CA THR A 375 -4.71 26.02 -2.32
C THR A 375 -4.89 25.45 -3.74
N LEU A 376 -4.20 26.01 -4.74
CA LEU A 376 -4.23 25.51 -6.13
C LEU A 376 -2.90 24.88 -6.58
N ASP A 377 -1.93 24.80 -5.70
CA ASP A 377 -0.54 24.42 -5.99
C ASP A 377 0.24 23.89 -4.77
N GLY A 378 -0.28 24.08 -3.55
CA GLY A 378 0.35 23.59 -2.33
C GLY A 378 0.01 22.14 -2.04
N LEU A 379 1.03 21.27 -1.99
CA LEU A 379 0.89 19.97 -1.35
C LEU A 379 0.64 20.12 0.17
N VAL A 380 0.33 19.00 0.79
CA VAL A 380 0.25 18.74 2.22
C VAL A 380 0.98 17.44 2.52
N THR A 381 1.72 17.37 3.63
CA THR A 381 2.34 16.13 4.10
C THR A 381 1.33 15.35 4.95
N ARG A 382 0.86 14.21 4.44
CA ARG A 382 -0.03 13.29 5.17
C ARG A 382 0.77 12.10 5.74
N SER A 383 0.15 11.31 6.61
CA SER A 383 0.68 10.03 7.10
C SER A 383 -0.41 8.96 7.24
N GLY A 384 -0.04 7.69 7.05
CA GLY A 384 -0.91 6.52 7.16
C GLY A 384 -1.03 5.72 5.86
N VAL A 385 -1.76 4.60 5.89
CA VAL A 385 -1.98 3.76 4.70
C VAL A 385 -2.66 4.49 3.54
N SER A 386 -3.35 5.61 3.82
CA SER A 386 -4.08 6.38 2.81
C SER A 386 -3.20 7.15 1.82
N VAL A 387 -1.93 7.40 2.15
CA VAL A 387 -0.93 7.87 1.17
C VAL A 387 -0.09 6.73 0.58
N ALA A 388 -0.08 5.55 1.21
CA ALA A 388 0.63 4.36 0.71
C ALA A 388 -0.18 3.60 -0.38
N ALA A 389 -1.45 3.31 -0.12
CA ALA A 389 -2.34 2.60 -1.04
C ALA A 389 -2.47 3.24 -2.44
N PRO A 390 -2.68 4.56 -2.61
CA PRO A 390 -2.78 5.18 -3.93
C PRO A 390 -1.45 5.19 -4.71
N GLN A 391 -0.28 5.12 -4.04
CA GLN A 391 0.98 4.90 -4.76
C GLN A 391 0.98 3.53 -5.44
N ILE A 392 0.47 2.49 -4.77
CA ILE A 392 0.34 1.14 -5.33
C ILE A 392 -0.79 1.05 -6.36
N GLY A 393 -1.89 1.81 -6.20
CA GLY A 393 -2.90 2.01 -7.25
C GLY A 393 -2.29 2.61 -8.52
N GLY A 394 -1.45 3.63 -8.36
CA GLY A 394 -0.64 4.18 -9.44
C GLY A 394 0.38 3.17 -10.00
N LEU A 395 0.98 2.33 -9.17
CA LEU A 395 1.93 1.31 -9.60
C LEU A 395 1.27 0.20 -10.43
N ALA A 396 0.05 -0.21 -10.08
CA ALA A 396 -0.73 -1.14 -10.88
C ALA A 396 -1.08 -0.56 -12.26
N ALA A 397 -1.52 0.70 -12.30
CA ALA A 397 -1.79 1.40 -13.57
C ALA A 397 -0.51 1.61 -14.40
N TYR A 398 0.61 1.87 -13.74
CA TYR A 398 1.94 1.93 -14.33
C TYR A 398 2.31 0.61 -15.02
N PHE A 399 2.21 -0.53 -14.33
CA PHE A 399 2.49 -1.84 -14.92
C PHE A 399 1.51 -2.18 -16.07
N LEU A 400 0.21 -1.88 -15.94
CA LEU A 400 -0.79 -2.06 -17.01
C LEU A 400 -0.51 -1.23 -18.26
N SER A 401 0.04 -0.03 -18.11
CA SER A 401 0.39 0.88 -19.22
C SER A 401 1.72 0.54 -19.91
N ASN A 402 2.59 -0.23 -19.25
CA ASN A 402 3.99 -0.37 -19.63
C ASN A 402 4.27 -1.74 -20.27
N PRO A 403 4.65 -1.80 -21.57
CA PRO A 403 4.90 -3.05 -22.28
C PRO A 403 5.89 -4.02 -21.60
N LYS A 404 6.84 -3.50 -20.80
CA LYS A 404 7.82 -4.31 -20.05
C LYS A 404 7.15 -5.29 -19.08
N PHE A 405 6.03 -4.88 -18.47
CA PHE A 405 5.31 -5.61 -17.42
C PHE A 405 3.94 -6.10 -17.90
N LYS A 406 3.31 -5.41 -18.85
CA LYS A 406 2.00 -5.78 -19.42
C LYS A 406 2.02 -7.19 -20.05
N LYS A 407 3.18 -7.64 -20.54
CA LYS A 407 3.40 -9.01 -21.05
C LYS A 407 3.17 -10.10 -19.99
N ASP A 408 3.33 -9.76 -18.70
CA ASP A 408 3.24 -10.66 -17.55
C ASP A 408 1.81 -10.65 -16.93
N LEU A 409 0.88 -9.87 -17.51
CA LEU A 409 -0.51 -9.72 -17.07
C LEU A 409 -1.45 -10.36 -18.11
N ARG A 410 -1.99 -11.54 -17.82
CA ARG A 410 -2.82 -12.30 -18.76
C ARG A 410 -4.26 -11.81 -18.74
N SER A 411 -4.86 -11.62 -19.90
CA SER A 411 -6.30 -11.30 -20.00
C SER A 411 -7.14 -12.45 -19.44
N GLY A 412 -8.11 -12.13 -18.59
CA GLY A 412 -8.90 -13.11 -17.82
C GLY A 412 -8.32 -13.41 -16.44
N SER A 413 -7.14 -12.90 -16.08
CA SER A 413 -6.55 -13.00 -14.73
C SER A 413 -5.69 -11.79 -14.36
N ILE A 414 -6.03 -10.59 -14.87
CA ILE A 414 -5.20 -9.39 -14.68
C ILE A 414 -5.09 -9.00 -13.19
N ALA A 415 -6.11 -9.26 -12.37
CA ALA A 415 -6.07 -8.93 -10.95
C ALA A 415 -5.14 -9.85 -10.15
N GLU A 416 -5.23 -11.17 -10.39
CA GLU A 416 -4.34 -12.18 -9.83
C GLU A 416 -2.88 -11.93 -10.24
N ASP A 417 -2.65 -11.71 -11.53
CA ASP A 417 -1.31 -11.48 -12.08
C ASP A 417 -0.72 -10.15 -11.58
N MET A 418 -1.55 -9.10 -11.42
CA MET A 418 -1.11 -7.84 -10.81
C MET A 418 -0.73 -8.02 -9.33
N LYS A 419 -1.51 -8.79 -8.56
CA LYS A 419 -1.19 -9.09 -7.15
C LYS A 419 0.11 -9.91 -7.04
N ALA A 420 0.32 -10.87 -7.94
CA ALA A 420 1.54 -11.65 -8.02
C ALA A 420 2.74 -10.77 -8.40
N LEU A 421 2.64 -9.97 -9.46
CA LEU A 421 3.68 -9.06 -9.95
C LEU A 421 4.09 -8.03 -8.90
N ILE A 422 3.13 -7.39 -8.23
CA ILE A 422 3.43 -6.41 -7.16
C ILE A 422 4.15 -7.10 -5.99
N LYS A 423 3.75 -8.32 -5.60
CA LYS A 423 4.44 -9.08 -4.56
C LYS A 423 5.86 -9.50 -4.98
N GLU A 424 6.05 -9.90 -6.24
CA GLU A 424 7.35 -10.25 -6.82
C GLU A 424 8.28 -9.04 -6.93
N LYS A 425 7.74 -7.85 -7.22
CA LYS A 425 8.48 -6.57 -7.19
C LYS A 425 8.47 -5.90 -5.80
N SER A 426 8.32 -6.65 -4.70
CA SER A 426 8.39 -6.13 -3.32
C SER A 426 9.49 -6.82 -2.52
N TYR A 427 10.32 -6.04 -1.81
CA TYR A 427 11.45 -6.60 -1.05
C TYR A 427 11.88 -5.73 0.14
N ARG A 428 12.59 -6.37 1.06
CA ARG A 428 13.08 -5.80 2.33
C ARG A 428 14.07 -4.66 2.06
N ARG A 429 13.96 -3.56 2.81
CA ARG A 429 14.82 -2.35 2.65
C ARG A 429 15.85 -2.15 3.76
N GLY A 430 15.91 -3.10 4.70
CA GLY A 430 16.91 -3.22 5.76
C GLY A 430 16.87 -4.64 6.33
N PHE A 431 17.54 -4.87 7.47
CA PHE A 431 17.90 -6.23 7.91
C PHE A 431 17.12 -6.76 9.13
N THR A 432 16.42 -5.89 9.87
CA THR A 432 15.65 -6.25 11.08
C THR A 432 14.17 -6.52 10.78
N ASP A 433 13.48 -7.25 11.66
CA ASP A 433 12.12 -7.81 11.43
C ASP A 433 10.99 -6.77 11.40
N ASP A 434 11.31 -5.53 11.72
CA ASP A 434 10.50 -4.35 11.47
C ASP A 434 10.54 -3.86 10.01
N HIS A 435 11.52 -4.25 9.18
CA HIS A 435 11.57 -3.86 7.76
C HIS A 435 10.72 -4.79 6.89
N PRO A 436 9.65 -4.31 6.23
CA PRO A 436 8.77 -5.14 5.41
C PRO A 436 9.21 -5.18 3.93
N ALA A 437 8.50 -5.97 3.13
CA ALA A 437 8.67 -5.98 1.68
C ALA A 437 8.01 -4.75 1.03
N ILE A 438 8.80 -3.73 0.70
CA ILE A 438 8.35 -2.48 0.06
C ILE A 438 8.43 -2.61 -1.46
N ALA A 439 7.35 -2.20 -2.14
CA ALA A 439 7.21 -2.25 -3.59
C ALA A 439 8.31 -1.50 -4.36
N TRP A 440 8.46 -1.85 -5.64
CA TRP A 440 9.39 -1.24 -6.58
C TRP A 440 8.81 -1.28 -8.00
N ASN A 441 9.08 -0.26 -8.80
CA ASN A 441 8.55 -0.10 -10.15
C ASN A 441 9.41 -0.72 -11.27
N GLY A 442 10.39 -1.55 -10.90
CA GLY A 442 11.27 -2.22 -11.86
C GLY A 442 12.23 -1.28 -12.60
N PHE A 443 12.49 -0.09 -12.07
CA PHE A 443 13.50 0.84 -12.59
C PHE A 443 14.91 0.44 -12.14
N TYR A 444 15.85 0.55 -13.08
CA TYR A 444 17.29 0.61 -12.80
C TYR A 444 17.82 1.92 -13.39
N PRO A 445 18.68 2.67 -12.68
CA PRO A 445 19.31 3.86 -13.25
C PRO A 445 20.16 3.47 -14.47
N PRO A 446 20.15 4.28 -15.55
CA PRO A 446 21.06 4.06 -16.67
C PRO A 446 22.50 4.25 -16.17
N CYS A 447 23.41 3.35 -16.56
CA CYS A 447 24.82 3.44 -16.18
C CYS A 447 25.39 4.84 -16.47
N SER A 448 25.74 5.60 -15.43
CA SER A 448 26.57 6.76 -15.62
C SER A 448 27.98 6.30 -15.99
N THR A 449 28.51 6.78 -17.11
CA THR A 449 29.95 6.61 -17.43
C THR A 449 30.75 7.53 -16.52
N ALA A 450 30.91 7.10 -15.26
CA ALA A 450 31.60 7.80 -14.18
C ALA A 450 33.08 8.00 -14.54
N THR A 451 33.35 9.03 -15.34
CA THR A 451 34.68 9.39 -15.82
C THR A 451 35.44 10.02 -14.66
N ARG A 452 35.99 9.17 -13.78
CA ARG A 452 36.85 9.58 -12.66
C ARG A 452 38.08 10.30 -13.20
N MET A 453 38.00 11.63 -13.30
CA MET A 453 39.16 12.50 -13.45
C MET A 453 39.99 12.46 -12.16
N ARG A 454 40.77 11.38 -12.00
CA ARG A 454 41.92 11.39 -11.08
C ARG A 454 42.91 12.44 -11.60
N ARG A 455 42.94 13.61 -10.96
CA ARG A 455 44.15 14.45 -10.96
C ARG A 455 45.26 13.67 -10.24
N SER A 456 46.16 13.05 -11.00
CA SER A 456 47.45 12.63 -10.47
C SER A 456 48.39 13.84 -10.42
N LEU A 457 49.05 14.04 -9.29
CA LEU A 457 50.24 14.89 -9.22
C LEU A 457 51.41 14.06 -9.77
N GLY A 458 51.65 14.18 -11.08
CA GLY A 458 52.68 13.44 -11.80
C GLY A 458 52.24 12.03 -12.27
N GLY A 459 52.93 11.52 -13.29
CA GLY A 459 52.74 10.16 -13.82
C GLY A 459 51.71 10.04 -14.95
N ALA A 460 52.08 9.27 -15.99
CA ALA A 460 51.40 9.18 -17.28
C ALA A 460 49.92 8.72 -17.23
N VAL A 461 49.10 9.28 -18.13
CA VAL A 461 47.70 8.91 -18.31
C VAL A 461 47.57 7.56 -19.03
N ARG A 462 47.20 6.50 -18.31
CA ARG A 462 46.75 5.23 -18.90
C ARG A 462 45.22 5.16 -18.85
N ARG A 463 44.55 5.20 -20.01
CA ARG A 463 43.09 5.00 -20.10
C ARG A 463 42.73 3.55 -19.72
N GLN A 464 42.16 3.36 -18.54
CA GLN A 464 41.38 2.16 -18.21
C GLN A 464 39.89 2.52 -18.21
N SER A 465 39.16 2.05 -19.21
CA SER A 465 37.70 2.16 -19.28
C SER A 465 37.05 0.98 -18.54
N SER A 466 36.83 1.14 -17.23
CA SER A 466 36.07 0.18 -16.45
C SER A 466 34.58 0.23 -16.83
N ARG A 467 34.14 -0.67 -17.73
CA ARG A 467 32.71 -0.96 -17.91
C ARG A 467 32.21 -1.65 -16.64
N ALA A 468 31.32 -0.99 -15.91
CA ALA A 468 30.58 -1.56 -14.78
C ALA A 468 29.08 -1.50 -15.10
N CYS A 469 28.65 -2.33 -16.05
CA CYS A 469 27.26 -2.45 -16.50
C CYS A 469 26.94 -3.93 -16.73
N SER A 470 26.34 -4.56 -15.73
CA SER A 470 25.89 -5.94 -15.77
C SER A 470 24.48 -6.04 -15.17
N GLY A 471 23.50 -5.48 -15.86
CA GLY A 471 22.12 -5.95 -15.71
C GLY A 471 22.02 -7.34 -16.37
N PRO A 472 21.21 -8.28 -15.85
CA PRO A 472 21.08 -9.61 -16.43
C PRO A 472 20.32 -9.55 -17.76
N GLU A 473 21.05 -9.58 -18.89
CA GLU A 473 20.45 -9.98 -20.16
C GLU A 473 20.08 -11.47 -20.09
N SER A 474 18.89 -11.81 -20.58
CA SER A 474 18.34 -13.15 -20.49
C SER A 474 18.94 -14.09 -21.55
N SER A 475 20.15 -14.59 -21.30
CA SER A 475 20.70 -15.77 -22.00
C SER A 475 20.60 -17.00 -21.11
N LEU A 476 19.88 -18.03 -21.57
CA LEU A 476 19.82 -19.33 -20.90
C LEU A 476 21.24 -19.92 -20.78
N PRO A 477 21.64 -20.47 -19.61
CA PRO A 477 22.97 -21.05 -19.46
C PRO A 477 23.10 -22.32 -20.32
N ALA A 478 24.14 -22.36 -21.15
CA ALA A 478 24.58 -23.60 -21.78
C ALA A 478 25.09 -24.58 -20.72
N GLN A 479 24.98 -25.89 -20.98
CA GLN A 479 25.38 -26.92 -20.02
C GLN A 479 26.88 -26.80 -19.65
N PRO A 480 27.26 -26.96 -18.37
CA PRO A 480 28.65 -26.82 -17.95
C PRO A 480 29.50 -28.03 -18.39
N THR A 481 30.34 -27.84 -19.41
CA THR A 481 31.46 -28.75 -19.68
C THR A 481 32.54 -28.53 -18.63
N GLY A 482 32.55 -29.34 -17.58
CA GLY A 482 33.42 -29.17 -16.43
C GLY A 482 34.92 -29.35 -16.71
N LYS A 483 35.75 -28.81 -15.82
CA LYS A 483 37.19 -29.12 -15.71
C LYS A 483 37.62 -29.17 -14.25
N ALA A 484 38.62 -30.02 -14.00
CA ALA A 484 39.24 -30.42 -12.74
C ALA A 484 39.01 -29.53 -11.48
N THR A 485 38.62 -30.19 -10.39
CA THR A 485 38.66 -29.67 -9.02
C THR A 485 40.09 -29.32 -8.60
N ALA A 486 40.28 -28.12 -8.04
CA ALA A 486 41.36 -27.89 -7.08
C ALA A 486 40.94 -28.45 -5.70
N ASP A 487 41.90 -28.75 -4.83
CA ASP A 487 41.60 -29.16 -3.46
C ASP A 487 40.93 -28.01 -2.67
N PRO A 488 39.86 -28.28 -1.91
CA PRO A 488 39.08 -27.24 -1.25
C PRO A 488 39.92 -26.49 -0.22
N GLN A 489 39.90 -25.16 -0.30
CA GLN A 489 40.64 -24.27 0.57
C GLN A 489 39.87 -24.06 1.86
N CYS A 490 40.26 -24.80 2.90
CA CYS A 490 39.62 -24.74 4.22
C CYS A 490 40.47 -23.95 5.22
N ASN A 491 39.82 -23.10 6.02
CA ASN A 491 40.44 -22.37 7.14
C ASN A 491 41.65 -21.48 6.74
N VAL A 492 41.63 -20.94 5.52
CA VAL A 492 42.72 -20.13 4.95
C VAL A 492 42.60 -18.68 5.42
N CYS A 493 43.74 -18.06 5.72
CA CYS A 493 43.78 -16.73 6.32
C CYS A 493 43.55 -15.60 5.30
N GLY A 494 42.81 -14.54 5.68
CA GLY A 494 42.65 -13.35 4.84
C GLY A 494 42.19 -12.10 5.60
N GLN A 495 42.13 -10.97 4.88
CA GLN A 495 41.49 -9.73 5.33
C GLN A 495 40.09 -9.60 4.70
N LEU A 496 39.29 -8.64 5.16
CA LEU A 496 37.92 -8.43 4.67
C LEU A 496 37.90 -8.05 3.17
N ASN A 497 37.29 -8.90 2.32
CA ASN A 497 37.02 -8.59 0.91
C ASN A 497 35.72 -7.76 0.78
N LYS A 498 35.59 -6.95 -0.28
CA LYS A 498 34.41 -6.12 -0.57
C LYS A 498 33.37 -6.79 -1.48
N LYS A 499 33.70 -7.90 -2.15
CA LYS A 499 32.72 -8.72 -2.89
C LYS A 499 31.98 -9.66 -1.93
N ILE A 500 31.01 -9.17 -1.17
CA ILE A 500 30.29 -10.00 -0.19
C ILE A 500 28.88 -10.34 -0.71
N MET A 501 28.47 -11.62 -0.60
CA MET A 501 27.08 -12.03 -0.83
C MET A 501 26.19 -11.71 0.38
N ARG A 502 26.65 -12.10 1.58
CA ARG A 502 25.98 -11.82 2.86
C ARG A 502 27.04 -11.60 3.94
N TYR A 503 26.87 -10.54 4.73
CA TYR A 503 27.68 -10.17 5.89
C TYR A 503 26.79 -10.17 7.13
N GLU A 504 27.28 -10.65 8.25
CA GLU A 504 26.52 -10.69 9.50
C GLU A 504 27.44 -10.50 10.70
N ALA A 505 27.23 -9.41 11.45
CA ALA A 505 27.99 -9.07 12.65
C ALA A 505 27.24 -9.47 13.92
N GLY A 506 27.98 -9.90 14.94
CA GLY A 506 27.43 -10.52 16.15
C GLY A 506 26.99 -11.98 15.95
N CYS A 507 27.47 -12.65 14.89
CA CYS A 507 27.02 -14.00 14.56
C CYS A 507 27.53 -15.06 15.56
N PRO A 508 26.86 -16.23 15.72
CA PRO A 508 27.16 -17.19 16.78
C PRO A 508 28.49 -17.95 16.65
N GLY A 509 29.09 -18.06 15.46
CA GLY A 509 30.32 -18.83 15.25
C GLY A 509 30.51 -19.38 13.83
N ALA A 510 31.61 -20.10 13.61
CA ALA A 510 31.97 -20.68 12.31
C ALA A 510 30.93 -21.67 11.76
N ASP A 511 30.34 -22.52 12.60
CA ASP A 511 29.27 -23.45 12.20
C ASP A 511 28.03 -22.73 11.66
N TYR A 512 27.74 -21.52 12.13
CA TYR A 512 26.65 -20.71 11.62
C TYR A 512 26.98 -20.10 10.25
N ALA A 513 28.22 -19.69 10.01
CA ALA A 513 28.70 -19.29 8.68
C ALA A 513 28.64 -20.46 7.68
N ARG A 514 29.12 -21.65 8.10
CA ARG A 514 29.08 -22.88 7.31
C ARG A 514 27.65 -23.28 6.93
N SER A 515 26.77 -23.47 7.93
CA SER A 515 25.38 -23.87 7.70
C SER A 515 24.57 -22.83 6.93
N SER A 516 24.82 -21.53 7.12
CA SER A 516 24.22 -20.47 6.29
C SER A 516 24.65 -20.52 4.82
N CYS A 517 25.89 -20.96 4.54
CA CYS A 517 26.36 -21.17 3.18
C CYS A 517 25.82 -22.47 2.57
N GLU A 518 25.78 -23.57 3.35
CA GLU A 518 25.16 -24.85 2.96
C GLU A 518 23.70 -24.67 2.53
N ALA A 519 22.94 -23.83 3.24
CA ALA A 519 21.52 -23.53 2.96
C ALA A 519 21.27 -22.64 1.74
N SER A 520 22.30 -22.01 1.16
CA SER A 520 22.20 -21.17 -0.04
C SER A 520 22.66 -21.95 -1.27
N SER A 521 21.87 -21.98 -2.35
CA SER A 521 22.29 -22.58 -3.64
C SER A 521 23.57 -21.92 -4.18
N ASP A 522 23.63 -20.60 -4.05
CA ASP A 522 24.57 -19.76 -4.78
C ASP A 522 25.90 -19.62 -4.04
N CYS A 523 25.91 -19.83 -2.73
CA CYS A 523 27.12 -19.72 -1.90
C CYS A 523 28.14 -20.81 -2.27
N GLN A 524 29.39 -20.43 -2.52
CA GLN A 524 30.52 -21.31 -2.83
C GLN A 524 31.60 -21.30 -1.73
N SER A 525 31.67 -20.23 -0.93
CA SER A 525 32.61 -20.08 0.18
C SER A 525 31.99 -19.28 1.33
N TRP A 526 32.43 -19.58 2.55
CA TRP A 526 32.10 -18.83 3.76
C TRP A 526 33.37 -18.36 4.47
N ALA A 527 33.22 -17.41 5.40
CA ALA A 527 34.27 -16.98 6.29
C ALA A 527 33.74 -16.67 7.69
N TYR A 528 34.60 -16.85 8.70
CA TYR A 528 34.36 -16.47 10.08
C TYR A 528 35.57 -15.69 10.63
N GLY A 529 35.32 -14.70 11.48
CA GLY A 529 36.38 -13.88 12.05
C GLY A 529 35.88 -12.86 13.08
N GLU A 530 36.73 -11.90 13.39
CA GLU A 530 36.48 -10.80 14.33
C GLU A 530 36.79 -9.45 13.67
N GLU A 531 35.82 -8.54 13.61
CA GLU A 531 36.09 -7.15 13.25
C GLU A 531 36.41 -6.33 14.51
N LYS A 532 37.50 -5.54 14.46
CA LYS A 532 37.91 -4.67 15.57
C LYS A 532 37.61 -3.22 15.26
N GLN A 533 36.67 -2.64 16.02
CA GLN A 533 36.35 -1.22 15.98
C GLN A 533 36.82 -0.55 17.28
N GLY A 534 38.00 0.08 17.22
CA GLY A 534 38.67 0.65 18.38
C GLY A 534 39.05 -0.43 19.40
N ALA A 535 38.50 -0.34 20.61
CA ALA A 535 38.71 -1.31 21.69
C ALA A 535 37.67 -2.45 21.72
N ARG A 536 36.69 -2.47 20.80
CA ARG A 536 35.67 -3.53 20.71
C ARG A 536 36.02 -4.51 19.59
N SER A 537 35.79 -5.79 19.87
CA SER A 537 35.81 -6.89 18.90
C SER A 537 34.36 -7.33 18.66
N THR A 538 34.04 -7.83 17.47
CA THR A 538 32.72 -8.37 17.14
C THR A 538 32.85 -9.50 16.13
N SER A 539 32.24 -10.64 16.44
CA SER A 539 32.22 -11.82 15.58
C SER A 539 31.51 -11.51 14.25
N ILE A 540 32.09 -11.96 13.15
CA ILE A 540 31.59 -11.72 11.80
C ILE A 540 31.53 -13.00 10.99
N CYS A 541 30.39 -13.22 10.34
CA CYS A 541 30.13 -14.33 9.43
C CYS A 541 29.91 -13.77 8.04
N ILE A 542 30.53 -14.38 7.03
CA ILE A 542 30.49 -13.89 5.66
C ILE A 542 30.27 -15.04 4.69
N MET A 543 29.54 -14.79 3.60
CA MET A 543 29.29 -15.74 2.50
C MET A 543 29.65 -15.10 1.15
N TYR A 544 30.04 -15.95 0.21
CA TYR A 544 30.59 -15.60 -1.10
C TYR A 544 30.05 -16.51 -2.21
N SER A 545 29.83 -15.96 -3.40
CA SER A 545 29.48 -16.71 -4.63
C SER A 545 30.71 -17.20 -5.41
N GLU A 546 31.91 -16.90 -4.91
CA GLU A 546 33.22 -17.22 -5.50
C GLU A 546 33.94 -18.19 -4.55
N ALA A 547 34.87 -19.00 -5.06
CA ALA A 547 35.60 -19.95 -4.21
C ALA A 547 36.55 -19.22 -3.25
N ALA A 548 36.87 -19.81 -2.09
CA ALA A 548 37.70 -19.19 -1.07
C ALA A 548 39.08 -18.76 -1.60
N ALA A 549 39.66 -19.52 -2.54
CA ALA A 549 40.87 -19.14 -3.27
C ALA A 549 40.74 -17.82 -4.04
N GLU A 550 39.61 -17.62 -4.73
CA GLU A 550 39.32 -16.43 -5.54
C GLU A 550 39.03 -15.21 -4.65
N VAL A 551 38.26 -15.44 -3.58
CA VAL A 551 37.94 -14.43 -2.56
C VAL A 551 39.22 -13.95 -1.85
N ILE A 552 40.14 -14.84 -1.52
CA ILE A 552 41.42 -14.48 -0.87
C ILE A 552 42.38 -13.80 -1.86
N ALA A 553 42.40 -14.21 -3.13
CA ALA A 553 43.18 -13.51 -4.16
C ALA A 553 42.72 -12.06 -4.39
N GLY A 554 41.47 -11.73 -4.06
CA GLY A 554 40.92 -10.37 -4.04
C GLY A 554 41.05 -9.63 -2.70
N ALA A 555 41.52 -10.29 -1.64
CA ALA A 555 41.61 -9.69 -0.30
C ALA A 555 42.91 -8.89 -0.10
N PRO A 556 42.91 -7.86 0.77
CA PRO A 556 44.16 -7.21 1.21
C PRO A 556 45.12 -8.20 1.87
N VAL A 557 46.42 -8.07 1.60
CA VAL A 557 47.45 -8.89 2.24
C VAL A 557 47.51 -8.59 3.74
N ASP A 558 47.46 -9.63 4.59
CA ASP A 558 47.72 -9.47 6.02
C ASP A 558 49.22 -9.24 6.27
N THR A 559 49.64 -7.98 6.23
CA THR A 559 51.02 -7.55 6.51
C THR A 559 51.42 -7.67 7.98
N LYS A 560 50.50 -8.06 8.88
CA LYS A 560 50.76 -8.22 10.32
C LYS A 560 50.79 -9.69 10.78
N LYS A 561 50.23 -10.60 9.98
CA LYS A 561 50.05 -12.04 10.30
C LYS A 561 49.16 -12.30 11.53
N GLU A 562 48.24 -11.39 11.84
CA GLU A 562 47.35 -11.49 13.01
C GLU A 562 46.10 -12.35 12.73
N CYS A 563 45.76 -12.58 11.46
CA CYS A 563 44.74 -13.52 11.00
C CYS A 563 43.33 -13.38 11.62
N HIS A 564 42.75 -12.18 11.50
CA HIS A 564 41.43 -11.85 12.06
C HIS A 564 40.24 -12.51 11.34
N ILE A 565 40.38 -12.97 10.09
CA ILE A 565 39.32 -13.65 9.32
C ILE A 565 39.88 -14.91 8.65
N ARG A 566 39.09 -16.00 8.70
CA ARG A 566 39.38 -17.32 8.13
C ARG A 566 38.30 -17.72 7.15
N TYR A 567 38.73 -18.12 5.96
CA TYR A 567 37.93 -18.43 4.79
C TYR A 567 37.93 -19.93 4.51
N SER A 568 36.78 -20.46 4.09
CA SER A 568 36.59 -21.87 3.77
C SER A 568 35.68 -22.02 2.54
N ASP A 569 35.98 -22.97 1.66
CA ASP A 569 35.04 -23.42 0.64
C ASP A 569 33.82 -24.12 1.27
N LYS A 570 32.67 -24.11 0.57
CA LYS A 570 31.41 -24.72 1.03
C LYS A 570 31.53 -26.20 1.41
N THR A 571 32.46 -26.93 0.78
CA THR A 571 32.71 -28.35 1.03
C THR A 571 33.55 -28.62 2.28
N CYS A 572 34.12 -27.59 2.92
CA CYS A 572 34.84 -27.70 4.18
C CYS A 572 33.88 -27.95 5.34
N ARG A 573 34.18 -28.97 6.15
CA ARG A 573 33.41 -29.36 7.34
C ARG A 573 34.11 -28.87 8.61
#